data_AF-A0A843E5K1-F1
#
_entry.id   AF-A0A843E5K1-F1
#
_cell.length_a   1.000
_cell.length_b   1.000
_cell.length_c   1.000
_cell.angle_alpha   90.00
_cell.angle_beta   90.00
_cell.angle_gamma   90.00
#
_symmetry.space_group_name_H-M   'P 1'
#
loop_
_entity.id
_entity.type
_entity.pdbx_description
1 polymer ?
#
loop_
_entity_poly.entity_id
_entity_poly.type
_entity_poly.pdbx_seq_one_letter_code
_entity_poly.pdbx_strand_id
1 'polypeptide(L)'
;MDLNGLSIAPGFIDAHSHNDWFALRKEPGKYFNPFIRQGITTFVSGNCGLAATGFSDDTPNMEMIGGGLFFFNDCMEPKGQVKDYLNMIDGRIPCNLAVLAGHCTARASASGSANRKLTE
;
A
#
# COMPACT_ATOMS: atom_id res chain seq x y z
N MET A 1 -26.32 11.89 19.03
CA MET A 1 -26.56 12.16 17.60
C MET A 1 -27.92 11.56 17.26
N ASP A 2 -28.78 12.30 16.55
CA ASP A 2 -30.06 11.79 16.03
C ASP A 2 -29.81 11.17 14.65
N LEU A 3 -30.34 9.97 14.41
CA LEU A 3 -30.09 9.16 13.20
C LEU A 3 -31.40 8.66 12.57
N ASN A 4 -32.54 9.26 12.92
CA ASN A 4 -33.84 8.89 12.35
C ASN A 4 -33.85 9.00 10.82
N GLY A 5 -34.33 7.95 10.14
CA GLY A 5 -34.38 7.88 8.68
C GLY A 5 -33.03 7.57 8.00
N LEU A 6 -31.97 7.34 8.78
CA LEU A 6 -30.65 6.94 8.28
C LEU A 6 -30.34 5.48 8.63
N SER A 7 -29.33 4.92 7.97
CA SER A 7 -28.80 3.59 8.27
C SER A 7 -27.49 3.67 9.03
N ILE A 8 -27.30 2.76 9.99
CA ILE A 8 -26.04 2.56 10.70
C ILE A 8 -25.48 1.21 10.28
N ALA A 9 -24.21 1.20 9.90
CA ALA A 9 -23.49 0.00 9.53
C ALA A 9 -22.05 0.07 10.07
N PRO A 10 -21.35 -1.07 10.16
CA PRO A 10 -19.89 -1.06 10.25
C PRO A 10 -19.30 -0.29 9.07
N GLY A 11 -18.13 0.31 9.28
CA GLY A 11 -17.40 0.95 8.19
C GLY A 11 -17.06 -0.06 7.09
N PHE A 12 -17.12 0.39 5.83
CA PHE A 12 -16.88 -0.49 4.69
C PHE A 12 -15.40 -0.87 4.58
N ILE A 13 -15.17 -2.05 4.00
CA ILE A 13 -13.84 -2.58 3.72
C ILE A 13 -13.62 -2.51 2.21
N ASP A 14 -12.66 -1.70 1.79
CA ASP A 14 -12.18 -1.71 0.41
C ASP A 14 -11.25 -2.91 0.24
N ALA A 15 -11.79 -3.98 -0.36
CA ALA A 15 -11.09 -5.25 -0.53
C ALA A 15 -10.01 -5.21 -1.62
N HIS A 16 -9.93 -4.15 -2.43
CA HIS A 16 -9.02 -4.08 -3.57
C HIS A 16 -8.41 -2.69 -3.72
N SER A 17 -7.44 -2.38 -2.87
CA SER A 17 -6.81 -1.07 -2.81
C SER A 17 -5.34 -1.07 -3.21
N HIS A 18 -4.85 0.10 -3.61
CA HIS A 18 -3.44 0.43 -3.76
C HIS A 18 -3.03 1.59 -2.83
N ASN A 19 -3.80 1.83 -1.75
CA ASN A 19 -3.51 2.87 -0.77
C ASN A 19 -2.28 2.57 0.10
N ASP A 20 -1.67 1.39 -0.01
CA ASP A 20 -0.36 1.11 0.57
C ASP A 20 0.73 2.08 0.07
N TRP A 21 0.70 2.42 -1.23
CA TRP A 21 1.60 3.41 -1.84
C TRP A 21 1.34 4.83 -1.35
N PHE A 22 0.09 5.16 -1.07
CA PHE A 22 -0.31 6.50 -0.63
C PHE A 22 -0.17 6.70 0.88
N ALA A 23 -0.23 5.62 1.66
CA ALA A 23 0.03 5.63 3.10
C ALA A 23 1.47 6.05 3.44
N LEU A 24 2.43 5.77 2.55
CA LEU A 24 3.83 6.19 2.72
C LEU A 24 4.12 7.65 2.36
N ARG A 25 3.18 8.36 1.74
CA ARG A 25 3.36 9.77 1.35
C ARG A 25 3.63 10.60 2.62
N LYS A 26 4.41 11.67 2.49
CA LYS A 26 4.69 12.57 3.64
C LYS A 26 3.40 13.10 4.26
N GLU A 27 2.42 13.43 3.43
CA GLU A 27 1.07 13.85 3.82
C GLU A 27 0.01 12.86 3.27
N PRO A 28 -0.27 11.75 3.98
CA PRO A 28 -1.13 10.70 3.43
C PRO A 28 -2.63 11.06 3.48
N GLY A 29 -3.07 11.86 4.44
CA GLY A 29 -4.50 12.07 4.73
C GLY A 29 -5.36 12.52 3.55
N LYS A 30 -4.82 13.35 2.64
CA LYS A 30 -5.55 13.81 1.45
C LYS A 30 -5.94 12.69 0.49
N TYR A 31 -5.16 11.60 0.45
CA TYR A 31 -5.43 10.45 -0.42
C TYR A 31 -6.51 9.52 0.14
N PHE A 32 -6.78 9.57 1.44
CA PHE A 32 -7.82 8.76 2.09
C PHE A 32 -9.19 9.46 2.12
N ASN A 33 -9.21 10.80 2.06
CA ASN A 33 -10.45 11.61 2.11
C ASN A 33 -11.56 11.16 1.13
N PRO A 34 -11.27 10.83 -0.14
CA PRO A 34 -12.31 10.38 -1.07
C PRO A 34 -12.98 9.07 -0.65
N PHE A 35 -12.25 8.18 0.03
CA PHE A 35 -12.74 6.87 0.46
C PHE A 35 -13.52 6.96 1.78
N ILE A 36 -13.07 7.80 2.71
CA ILE A 36 -13.78 8.07 3.97
C ILE A 36 -15.17 8.64 3.68
N ARG A 37 -15.30 9.53 2.68
CA ARG A 37 -16.58 10.09 2.24
C ARG A 37 -17.56 9.03 1.69
N GLN A 38 -17.06 7.86 1.32
CA GLN A 38 -17.84 6.71 0.87
C GLN A 38 -18.16 5.74 2.01
N GLY A 39 -17.67 5.99 3.23
CA GLY A 39 -17.85 5.12 4.40
C GLY A 39 -16.77 4.06 4.58
N ILE A 40 -15.69 4.10 3.79
CA ILE A 40 -14.58 3.14 3.91
C ILE A 40 -13.75 3.45 5.16
N THR A 41 -13.45 2.40 5.93
CA THR A 41 -12.66 2.48 7.16
C THR A 41 -11.45 1.54 7.16
N THR A 42 -11.44 0.55 6.26
CA THR A 42 -10.37 -0.44 6.16
C THR A 42 -10.04 -0.72 4.71
N PHE A 43 -8.76 -0.86 4.41
CA PHE A 43 -8.26 -1.20 3.08
C PHE A 43 -7.50 -2.53 3.12
N VAL A 44 -7.71 -3.36 2.11
CA VAL A 44 -6.85 -4.50 1.79
C VAL A 44 -6.04 -4.10 0.56
N SER A 45 -4.72 -4.01 0.73
CA SER A 45 -3.81 -3.43 -0.25
C SER A 45 -2.67 -4.36 -0.67
N GLY A 46 -1.73 -3.90 -1.50
CA GLY A 46 -0.75 -4.77 -2.15
C GLY A 46 -1.34 -5.61 -3.30
N ASN A 47 -2.43 -5.14 -3.91
CA ASN A 47 -3.14 -5.83 -4.97
C ASN A 47 -2.38 -5.82 -6.30
N CYS A 48 -2.84 -6.63 -7.27
CA CYS A 48 -2.28 -6.72 -8.63
C CYS A 48 -0.79 -7.08 -8.69
N GLY A 49 -0.26 -7.68 -7.62
CA GLY A 49 1.17 -7.97 -7.48
C GLY A 49 2.04 -6.74 -7.16
N LEU A 50 1.44 -5.56 -6.98
CA LEU A 50 2.13 -4.30 -6.72
C LEU A 50 1.90 -3.86 -5.27
N ALA A 51 2.91 -4.09 -4.45
CA ALA A 51 2.92 -3.67 -3.05
C ALA A 51 4.05 -2.68 -2.78
N ALA A 52 3.80 -1.72 -1.89
CA ALA A 52 4.79 -0.81 -1.33
C ALA A 52 5.73 -1.50 -0.30
N THR A 53 5.68 -2.84 -0.22
CA THR A 53 6.45 -3.72 0.66
C THR A 53 6.84 -5.00 -0.07
N GLY A 54 7.63 -5.86 0.56
CA GLY A 54 8.02 -7.16 0.00
C GLY A 54 9.23 -7.10 -0.92
N PHE A 55 10.13 -6.16 -0.67
CA PHE A 55 11.41 -6.01 -1.39
C PHE A 55 12.59 -5.91 -0.41
N SER A 56 13.81 -6.08 -0.91
CA SER A 56 15.04 -5.85 -0.13
C SER A 56 15.44 -4.38 -0.18
N ASP A 57 15.77 -3.78 0.96
CA ASP A 57 16.15 -2.35 1.04
C ASP A 57 17.40 -2.01 0.19
N ASP A 58 18.26 -2.99 -0.07
CA ASP A 58 19.49 -2.91 -0.87
C ASP A 58 19.33 -3.46 -2.29
N THR A 59 18.10 -3.72 -2.74
CA THR A 59 17.84 -4.23 -4.09
C THR A 59 18.45 -3.32 -5.15
N PRO A 60 19.20 -3.86 -6.13
CA PRO A 60 19.72 -3.06 -7.24
C PRO A 60 18.60 -2.63 -8.21
N ASN A 61 17.38 -3.16 -8.04
CA ASN A 61 16.24 -2.94 -8.93
C ASN A 61 15.19 -1.99 -8.33
N MET A 62 15.59 -1.07 -7.45
CA MET A 62 14.66 -0.22 -6.69
C MET A 62 13.75 0.62 -7.61
N GLU A 63 14.28 1.11 -8.73
CA GLU A 63 13.53 1.85 -9.76
C GLU A 63 12.45 1.02 -10.47
N MET A 64 12.52 -0.31 -10.37
CA MET A 64 11.55 -1.23 -10.98
C MET A 64 10.40 -1.60 -10.04
N ILE A 65 10.46 -1.16 -8.77
CA ILE A 65 9.41 -1.42 -7.79
C ILE A 65 8.26 -0.44 -8.01
N GLY A 66 7.08 -1.00 -8.27
CA GLY A 66 5.86 -0.24 -8.54
C GLY A 66 5.53 -0.17 -10.03
N GLY A 67 4.85 0.90 -10.44
CA GLY A 67 4.42 1.12 -11.82
C GLY A 67 3.26 2.10 -11.93
N GLY A 68 3.22 2.88 -13.02
CA GLY A 68 2.16 3.86 -13.26
C GLY A 68 2.10 4.93 -12.16
N LEU A 69 1.03 4.91 -11.36
CA LEU A 69 0.82 5.85 -10.23
C LEU A 69 1.54 5.41 -8.94
N PHE A 70 2.07 4.19 -8.91
CA PHE A 70 2.61 3.54 -7.73
C PHE A 70 4.13 3.65 -7.72
N PHE A 71 4.64 4.71 -7.09
CA PHE A 71 6.07 5.03 -7.01
C PHE A 71 6.37 5.82 -5.73
N PHE A 72 7.63 5.81 -5.28
CA PHE A 72 8.06 6.34 -3.97
C PHE A 72 8.40 7.84 -3.94
N ASN A 73 7.95 8.65 -4.90
CA ASN A 73 8.20 10.10 -4.86
C ASN A 73 7.43 10.76 -3.71
N ASP A 74 7.99 11.79 -3.08
CA ASP A 74 7.32 12.49 -1.98
C ASP A 74 6.79 11.58 -0.85
N CYS A 75 7.45 10.44 -0.67
CA CYS A 75 7.21 9.51 0.42
C CYS A 75 8.24 9.73 1.54
N MET A 76 7.98 9.11 2.68
CA MET A 76 9.06 8.70 3.57
C MET A 76 10.05 7.79 2.83
N GLU A 77 11.27 7.66 3.35
CA GLU A 77 12.23 6.70 2.84
C GLU A 77 11.65 5.28 2.91
N PRO A 78 11.39 4.62 1.77
CA PRO A 78 10.65 3.37 1.74
C PRO A 78 11.49 2.23 2.34
N LYS A 79 10.83 1.36 3.12
CA LYS A 79 11.39 0.14 3.70
C LYS A 79 10.60 -1.06 3.21
N GLY A 80 11.31 -2.07 2.70
CA GLY A 80 10.70 -3.21 2.05
C GLY A 80 10.15 -4.26 3.00
N GLN A 81 10.65 -4.32 4.22
CA GLN A 81 10.11 -5.19 5.27
C GLN A 81 8.71 -4.72 5.70
N VAL A 82 7.74 -5.63 5.69
CA VAL A 82 6.34 -5.33 6.05
C VAL A 82 6.23 -4.73 7.45
N LYS A 83 7.03 -5.22 8.40
CA LYS A 83 7.05 -4.71 9.77
C LYS A 83 7.45 -3.23 9.82
N ASP A 84 8.51 -2.85 9.11
CA ASP A 84 9.03 -1.48 9.12
C ASP A 84 8.06 -0.55 8.41
N TYR A 85 7.49 -0.99 7.29
CA TYR A 85 6.40 -0.29 6.64
C TYR A 85 5.22 -0.02 7.57
N LEU A 86 4.73 -1.04 8.29
CA LEU A 86 3.59 -0.90 9.21
C LEU A 86 3.92 0.08 10.34
N ASN A 87 5.14 0.01 10.90
CA ASN A 87 5.61 0.96 11.90
C ASN A 87 5.68 2.40 11.34
N MET A 88 6.08 2.57 10.09
CA MET A 88 6.18 3.89 9.46
C MET A 88 4.83 4.57 9.28
N ILE A 89 3.76 3.81 9.01
CA ILE A 89 2.42 4.35 8.75
C ILE A 89 1.52 4.38 9.99
N ASP A 90 1.92 3.72 11.08
CA ASP A 90 1.16 3.67 12.32
C ASP A 90 0.88 5.08 12.86
N GLY A 91 -0.38 5.33 13.21
CA GLY A 91 -0.85 6.65 13.65
C GLY A 91 -0.85 7.77 12.59
N ARG A 92 -0.42 7.51 11.34
CA ARG A 92 -0.35 8.55 10.28
C ARG A 92 -1.50 8.52 9.28
N ILE A 93 -2.14 7.37 9.13
CA ILE A 93 -3.28 7.22 8.23
C ILE A 93 -4.60 7.19 9.02
N PRO A 94 -5.69 7.74 8.48
CA PRO A 94 -6.98 7.84 9.18
C PRO A 94 -7.80 6.53 9.14
N CYS A 95 -7.28 5.46 8.53
CA CYS A 95 -8.01 4.22 8.28
C CYS A 95 -7.14 3.00 8.57
N ASN A 96 -7.76 1.85 8.80
CA ASN A 96 -7.03 0.60 8.94
C ASN A 96 -6.46 0.16 7.59
N LEU A 97 -5.30 -0.50 7.60
CA LEU A 97 -4.68 -1.04 6.39
C LEU A 97 -4.18 -2.47 6.66
N ALA A 98 -4.63 -3.40 5.84
CA ALA A 98 -4.05 -4.73 5.70
C ALA A 98 -3.28 -4.78 4.36
N VAL A 99 -2.10 -5.40 4.35
CA VAL A 99 -1.21 -5.39 3.19
C VAL A 99 -0.92 -6.82 2.75
N LEU A 100 -1.15 -7.10 1.46
CA LEU A 100 -0.76 -8.33 0.79
C LEU A 100 0.67 -8.22 0.24
N ALA A 101 1.36 -9.35 0.14
CA ALA A 101 2.65 -9.39 -0.53
C ALA A 101 2.46 -9.30 -2.06
N GLY A 102 3.12 -8.31 -2.68
CA GLY A 102 3.07 -8.12 -4.13
C GLY A 102 4.07 -9.02 -4.86
N HIS A 103 3.59 -9.97 -5.66
CA HIS A 103 4.46 -10.86 -6.45
C HIS A 103 5.39 -10.08 -7.40
N CYS A 104 4.88 -9.06 -8.09
CA CYS A 104 5.67 -8.24 -9.01
C CYS A 104 6.73 -7.44 -8.25
N THR A 105 6.41 -6.89 -7.08
CA THR A 105 7.38 -6.22 -6.20
C THR A 105 8.50 -7.18 -5.78
N ALA A 106 8.14 -8.37 -5.28
CA ALA A 106 9.12 -9.35 -4.84
C ALA A 106 10.02 -9.83 -6.00
N ARG A 107 9.43 -10.08 -7.18
CA ARG A 107 10.16 -10.50 -8.37
C ARG A 107 11.09 -9.40 -8.90
N ALA A 108 10.61 -8.16 -8.95
CA ALA A 108 11.41 -7.00 -9.32
C ALA A 108 12.60 -6.86 -8.37
N SER A 109 12.37 -6.97 -7.06
CA SER A 109 13.45 -6.94 -6.08
C SER A 109 14.48 -8.04 -6.32
N ALA A 110 14.04 -9.28 -6.50
CA ALA A 110 14.95 -10.42 -6.59
C ALA A 110 15.70 -10.52 -7.93
N SER A 111 15.10 -10.08 -9.03
CA SER A 111 15.57 -10.43 -10.38
C SER A 111 15.35 -9.36 -11.45
N GLY A 112 14.77 -8.21 -11.09
CA GLY A 112 14.40 -7.17 -12.05
C GLY A 112 13.44 -7.69 -13.12
N SER A 113 13.72 -7.36 -14.38
CA SER A 113 12.95 -7.81 -15.56
C SER A 113 13.50 -9.09 -16.21
N ALA A 114 14.49 -9.74 -15.60
CA ALA A 114 15.16 -10.88 -16.20
C ALA A 114 14.16 -12.00 -16.52
N ASN A 115 14.17 -12.44 -17.79
CA ASN A 115 13.37 -13.56 -18.26
C ASN A 115 14.21 -14.85 -18.24
N ARG A 116 14.46 -15.36 -17.04
CA ARG A 116 15.17 -16.61 -16.76
C ARG A 116 14.53 -17.33 -15.58
N LYS A 117 14.95 -18.57 -15.30
CA LYS A 117 14.55 -19.22 -14.05
C LYS A 117 15.13 -18.45 -12.86
N LEU A 118 14.35 -18.34 -11.78
CA LEU A 118 14.80 -17.71 -10.53
C LEU A 118 15.77 -18.60 -9.73
N THR A 119 15.90 -19.87 -10.11
CA THR A 119 16.83 -20.83 -9.52
C THR A 119 18.22 -20.81 -10.16
N GLU A 120 18.40 -20.05 -11.23
CA GLU A 120 19.64 -19.94 -12.01
C GLU A 120 20.36 -18.61 -11.75
#